data_AF-A0A7S2L873-F1
#
_entry.id   AF-A0A7S2L873-F1
#
_cell.length_a   1.000
_cell.length_b   1.000
_cell.length_c   1.000
_cell.angle_alpha   90.00
_cell.angle_beta   90.00
_cell.angle_gamma   90.00
#
_symmetry.space_group_name_H-M   'P 1'
#
loop_
_entity.id
_entity.type
_entity.pdbx_description
1 polymer ?
#
loop_
_entity_poly.entity_id
_entity_poly.type
_entity_poly.pdbx_seq_one_letter_code
_entity_poly.pdbx_strand_id
1 'polypeptide(L)'
;MDKEAQETITPPSSSSAQPSATSPHHDDLLLPTELQNSILVAYRSIGIGTFGVVMRFVGMPLEKIALFMNSSQVTGKHQFAQSIKLTFQKGVLSPYKVVGPASLVAWFMQYSVMGLAFQFFDHALSKALGVAPVYYGDELMEPPPPPSSNTNHNHDATHQIKSITKTILAPILAGSLESTVANRAEVQRYYGPTKLTAIESHLKWNPAARFCGPSFLSNAMRNVIMCNTSFILTPITFKLYYPQERKSQGSLFWFGMGMNFVGNAVAITQQALWGRALDYAVYADGGAVVGASGAATANTVTTQVARNISYSQVIKSSLQKDGIAAFFTVPKWASRILMNAPVQGSLPWFYNNVLPLGEDSVLGVVRTLYGDDGKKNNCAIS
;
A
#
# COMPACT_ATOMS: atom_id res chain seq x y z
N MET A 1 -3.25 -63.13 -1.24
CA MET A 1 -4.53 -62.75 -1.90
C MET A 1 -5.48 -62.59 -0.74
N ASP A 2 -5.35 -61.45 -0.06
CA ASP A 2 -5.83 -61.30 1.31
C ASP A 2 -6.80 -60.13 1.32
N LYS A 3 -8.09 -60.45 1.41
CA LYS A 3 -9.17 -59.50 1.66
C LYS A 3 -9.60 -59.68 3.11
N GLU A 4 -9.04 -58.85 3.98
CA GLU A 4 -9.56 -58.65 5.32
C GLU A 4 -10.69 -57.61 5.32
N ALA A 5 -11.56 -57.78 6.31
CA ALA A 5 -12.90 -57.22 6.44
C ALA A 5 -12.93 -55.69 6.61
N GLN A 6 -13.95 -55.07 6.02
CA GLN A 6 -14.27 -53.66 6.22
C GLN A 6 -15.55 -53.59 7.07
N GLU A 7 -15.37 -53.47 8.39
CA GLU A 7 -16.45 -53.15 9.33
C GLU A 7 -16.91 -51.71 9.11
N THR A 8 -18.21 -51.56 8.89
CA THR A 8 -18.88 -50.27 8.76
C THR A 8 -19.27 -49.80 10.16
N ILE A 9 -18.56 -48.79 10.68
CA ILE A 9 -18.91 -48.12 11.95
C ILE A 9 -19.52 -46.76 11.61
N THR A 10 -20.84 -46.67 11.75
CA THR A 10 -21.60 -45.41 11.78
C THR A 10 -21.47 -44.77 13.17
N PRO A 11 -21.07 -43.49 13.29
CA PRO A 11 -21.19 -42.77 14.56
C PRO A 11 -22.56 -42.09 14.70
N PRO A 12 -23.05 -41.90 15.94
CA PRO A 12 -24.45 -41.59 16.24
C PRO A 12 -24.81 -40.11 16.03
N SER A 13 -26.05 -39.90 15.58
CA SER A 13 -26.73 -38.61 15.58
C SER A 13 -26.91 -38.10 17.02
N SER A 14 -26.16 -37.07 17.39
CA SER A 14 -26.38 -36.32 18.62
C SER A 14 -27.10 -35.01 18.29
N SER A 15 -28.43 -35.05 18.35
CA SER A 15 -29.25 -33.83 18.39
C SER A 15 -29.10 -33.18 19.77
N SER A 16 -28.29 -32.12 19.85
CA SER A 16 -28.39 -31.20 20.98
C SER A 16 -29.49 -30.18 20.65
N ALA A 17 -30.64 -30.35 21.29
CA ALA A 17 -31.69 -29.36 21.31
C ALA A 17 -31.14 -28.08 21.99
N GLN A 18 -30.97 -27.00 21.22
CA GLN A 18 -30.80 -25.67 21.79
C GLN A 18 -32.17 -25.16 22.27
N PRO A 19 -32.27 -24.60 23.49
CA PRO A 19 -33.49 -23.93 23.91
C PRO A 19 -33.69 -22.67 23.07
N SER A 20 -34.86 -22.58 22.44
CA SER A 20 -35.37 -21.38 21.79
C SER A 20 -35.57 -20.29 22.85
N ALA A 21 -34.62 -19.36 22.92
CA ALA A 21 -34.80 -18.09 23.61
C ALA A 21 -35.44 -17.13 22.60
N THR A 22 -36.76 -17.00 22.68
CA THR A 22 -37.53 -15.92 22.05
C THR A 22 -37.11 -14.60 22.68
N SER A 23 -36.11 -13.95 22.09
CA SER A 23 -35.88 -12.52 22.31
C SER A 23 -37.05 -11.76 21.66
N PRO A 24 -37.63 -10.75 22.33
CA PRO A 24 -38.70 -9.97 21.73
C PRO A 24 -38.18 -9.32 20.45
N HIS A 25 -38.94 -9.49 19.36
CA HIS A 25 -38.79 -8.75 18.12
C HIS A 25 -38.80 -7.25 18.43
N HIS A 26 -37.61 -6.66 18.56
CA HIS A 26 -37.44 -5.26 18.19
C HIS A 26 -37.57 -5.24 16.68
N ASP A 27 -38.65 -4.66 16.17
CA ASP A 27 -38.72 -4.17 14.79
C ASP A 27 -37.62 -3.12 14.64
N ASP A 28 -36.42 -3.62 14.36
CA ASP A 28 -35.24 -2.82 14.12
C ASP A 28 -35.53 -1.92 12.93
N LEU A 29 -35.43 -0.61 13.15
CA LEU A 29 -35.28 0.39 12.10
C LEU A 29 -34.04 0.00 11.27
N LEU A 30 -34.25 -0.83 10.26
CA LEU A 30 -33.22 -1.24 9.32
C LEU A 30 -32.87 0.00 8.49
N LEU A 31 -31.64 0.48 8.67
CA LEU A 31 -31.07 1.51 7.80
C LEU A 31 -31.19 1.02 6.34
N PRO A 32 -31.49 1.91 5.37
CA PRO A 32 -31.44 1.56 3.96
C PRO A 32 -30.10 0.90 3.63
N THR A 33 -30.11 -0.21 2.89
CA THR A 33 -28.93 -1.03 2.60
C THR A 33 -27.79 -0.21 1.98
N GLU A 34 -28.11 0.78 1.14
CA GLU A 34 -27.12 1.69 0.56
C GLU A 34 -26.41 2.56 1.61
N LEU A 35 -27.16 3.07 2.59
CA LEU A 35 -26.62 3.86 3.69
C LEU A 35 -25.75 2.99 4.61
N GLN A 36 -26.22 1.80 4.95
CA GLN A 36 -25.46 0.81 5.71
C GLN A 36 -24.12 0.49 5.03
N ASN A 37 -24.15 0.16 3.74
CA ASN A 37 -22.94 -0.15 2.97
C ASN A 37 -21.97 1.03 2.94
N SER A 38 -22.48 2.25 2.73
CA SER A 38 -21.66 3.46 2.71
C SER A 38 -20.98 3.73 4.06
N ILE A 39 -21.71 3.53 5.16
CA ILE A 39 -21.17 3.66 6.52
C ILE A 39 -20.09 2.61 6.79
N LEU A 40 -20.34 1.35 6.41
CA LEU A 40 -19.37 0.27 6.60
C LEU A 40 -18.09 0.50 5.79
N VAL A 41 -18.21 0.99 4.55
CA VAL A 41 -17.06 1.38 3.74
C VAL A 41 -16.28 2.50 4.43
N ALA A 42 -16.95 3.57 4.88
CA ALA A 42 -16.29 4.67 5.58
C ALA A 42 -15.60 4.21 6.87
N TYR A 43 -16.28 3.41 7.69
CA TYR A 43 -15.73 2.83 8.91
C TYR A 43 -14.49 1.99 8.63
N ARG A 44 -14.57 1.06 7.67
CA ARG A 44 -13.45 0.19 7.31
C ARG A 44 -12.28 0.99 6.73
N SER A 45 -12.53 1.99 5.89
CA SER A 45 -11.49 2.87 5.35
C SER A 45 -10.77 3.67 6.45
N ILE A 46 -11.51 4.21 7.42
CA ILE A 46 -10.94 4.93 8.58
C ILE A 46 -10.12 3.97 9.44
N GLY A 47 -10.65 2.77 9.70
CA GLY A 47 -9.99 1.74 10.47
C GLY A 47 -8.65 1.31 9.85
N ILE A 48 -8.63 1.01 8.55
CA ILE A 48 -7.41 0.68 7.81
C ILE A 48 -6.40 1.84 7.84
N GLY A 49 -6.87 3.08 7.64
CA GLY A 49 -6.00 4.26 7.67
C GLY A 49 -5.32 4.43 9.02
N THR A 50 -6.10 4.32 10.10
CA THR A 50 -5.61 4.43 11.48
C THR A 50 -4.62 3.31 11.80
N PHE A 51 -4.94 2.06 11.44
CA PHE A 51 -4.04 0.93 11.59
C PHE A 51 -2.72 1.12 10.83
N GLY A 52 -2.81 1.59 9.58
CA GLY A 52 -1.66 1.91 8.75
C GLY A 52 -0.74 2.96 9.39
N VAL A 53 -1.32 4.03 9.97
CA VAL A 53 -0.57 5.05 10.71
C VAL A 53 0.16 4.45 11.91
N VAL A 54 -0.53 3.66 12.75
CA VAL A 54 0.07 3.05 13.95
C VAL A 54 1.21 2.12 13.57
N MET A 55 0.98 1.23 12.61
CA MET A 55 1.99 0.26 12.16
C MET A 55 3.21 0.94 11.53
N ARG A 56 2.99 2.02 10.75
CA ARG A 56 4.09 2.82 10.20
C ARG A 56 4.86 3.55 11.28
N PHE A 57 4.17 4.12 12.26
CA PHE A 57 4.80 4.79 13.37
C PHE A 57 5.71 3.82 14.13
N VAL A 58 5.21 2.64 14.51
CA VAL A 58 6.01 1.59 15.18
C VAL A 58 7.18 1.12 14.29
N GLY A 59 6.96 0.99 12.99
CA GLY A 59 7.96 0.60 12.00
C GLY A 59 8.98 1.68 11.62
N MET A 60 8.89 2.90 12.17
CA MET A 60 9.72 4.04 11.74
C MET A 60 11.23 3.80 11.77
N PRO A 61 11.81 3.12 12.79
CA PRO A 61 13.23 2.80 12.78
C PRO A 61 13.63 1.96 11.56
N LEU A 62 12.83 0.95 11.20
CA LEU A 62 13.07 0.11 10.02
C LEU A 62 12.86 0.91 8.73
N GLU A 63 11.86 1.80 8.69
CA GLU A 63 11.65 2.70 7.55
C GLU A 63 12.85 3.59 7.31
N LYS A 64 13.43 4.16 8.37
CA LYS A 64 14.63 4.98 8.28
C LYS A 64 15.87 4.22 7.84
N ILE A 65 16.07 3.02 8.35
CA ILE A 65 17.14 2.13 7.92
C ILE A 65 17.01 1.85 6.42
N ALA A 66 15.83 1.40 5.97
CA ALA A 66 15.58 1.09 4.57
C ALA A 66 15.77 2.31 3.67
N LEU A 67 15.34 3.50 4.10
CA LEU A 67 15.54 4.74 3.37
C LEU A 67 17.04 5.09 3.20
N PHE A 68 17.84 4.99 4.27
CA PHE A 68 19.29 5.22 4.16
C PHE A 68 19.99 4.15 3.32
N MET A 69 19.59 2.88 3.41
CA MET A 69 20.15 1.81 2.57
C MET A 69 19.91 2.03 1.08
N ASN A 70 18.78 2.65 0.73
CA ASN A 70 18.43 2.96 -0.67
C ASN A 70 19.04 4.28 -1.17
N SER A 71 19.82 4.96 -0.34
CA SER A 71 20.41 6.25 -0.68
C SER A 71 21.84 6.14 -1.22
N SER A 72 22.38 7.27 -1.67
CA SER A 72 23.80 7.43 -1.98
C SER A 72 24.68 7.64 -0.74
N GLN A 73 24.07 7.85 0.44
CA GLN A 73 24.78 8.02 1.71
C GLN A 73 25.35 6.71 2.25
N VAL A 74 24.89 5.57 1.73
CA VAL A 74 25.36 4.23 2.09
C VAL A 74 25.95 3.57 0.84
N THR A 75 27.26 3.30 0.88
CA THR A 75 28.02 2.75 -0.26
C THR A 75 29.01 1.68 0.19
N GLY A 76 29.46 0.83 -0.74
CA GLY A 76 30.48 -0.19 -0.46
C GLY A 76 30.00 -1.31 0.46
N LYS A 77 30.90 -1.82 1.31
CA LYS A 77 30.66 -2.97 2.22
C LYS A 77 29.93 -2.54 3.50
N HIS A 78 29.22 -3.48 4.14
CA HIS A 78 28.50 -3.27 5.40
C HIS A 78 27.38 -2.20 5.36
N GLN A 79 26.67 -2.12 4.23
CA GLN A 79 25.59 -1.15 4.00
C GLN A 79 24.55 -1.11 5.14
N PHE A 80 24.18 -2.27 5.65
CA PHE A 80 23.21 -2.38 6.76
C PHE A 80 23.73 -1.70 8.04
N ALA A 81 24.97 -1.98 8.45
CA ALA A 81 25.57 -1.35 9.63
C ALA A 81 25.70 0.17 9.47
N GLN A 82 26.10 0.64 8.28
CA GLN A 82 26.15 2.08 7.97
C GLN A 82 24.77 2.73 8.11
N SER A 83 23.72 2.09 7.59
CA SER A 83 22.35 2.62 7.66
C SER A 83 21.78 2.66 9.08
N ILE A 84 22.10 1.67 9.92
CA ILE A 84 21.75 1.69 11.35
C ILE A 84 22.46 2.85 12.04
N LYS A 85 23.77 3.00 11.81
CA LYS A 85 24.57 4.09 12.39
C LYS A 85 24.01 5.46 12.04
N LEU A 86 23.65 5.68 10.77
CA LEU A 86 23.03 6.93 10.31
C LEU A 86 21.65 7.15 10.94
N THR A 87 20.83 6.10 11.04
CA THR A 87 19.48 6.16 11.61
C THR A 87 19.49 6.66 13.06
N PHE A 88 20.43 6.16 13.86
CA PHE A 88 20.51 6.44 15.30
C PHE A 88 21.61 7.42 15.69
N GLN A 89 22.24 8.10 14.72
CA GLN A 89 23.37 9.01 14.97
C GLN A 89 23.03 10.11 15.99
N LYS A 90 21.78 10.56 16.03
CA LYS A 90 21.28 11.62 16.93
C LYS A 90 20.49 11.07 18.14
N GLY A 91 20.68 9.78 18.47
CA GLY A 91 20.02 9.07 19.56
C GLY A 91 18.88 8.15 19.12
N VAL A 92 18.38 7.35 20.05
CA VAL A 92 17.38 6.28 19.82
C VAL A 92 16.05 6.82 19.27
N LEU A 93 15.66 8.03 19.66
CA LEU A 93 14.42 8.67 19.20
C LEU A 93 14.59 9.47 17.88
N SER A 94 15.80 9.51 17.31
CA SER A 94 16.09 10.18 16.04
C SER A 94 15.13 9.81 14.90
N PRO A 95 14.75 8.52 14.70
CA PRO A 95 13.85 8.13 13.63
C PRO A 95 12.47 8.80 13.71
N TYR A 96 11.99 9.10 14.92
CA TYR A 96 10.64 9.63 15.14
C TYR A 96 10.58 11.16 14.98
N LYS A 97 11.71 11.87 15.08
CA LYS A 97 11.76 13.35 14.98
C LYS A 97 11.32 13.89 13.62
N VAL A 98 11.29 13.05 12.60
CA VAL A 98 10.84 13.43 11.24
C VAL A 98 9.35 13.18 11.01
N VAL A 99 8.66 12.55 11.97
CA VAL A 99 7.22 12.30 11.88
C VAL A 99 6.49 13.58 12.25
N GLY A 100 5.90 14.22 11.24
CA GLY A 100 5.01 15.38 11.43
C GLY A 100 3.57 15.06 11.06
N PRO A 101 2.63 16.01 11.26
CA PRO A 101 1.22 15.84 10.90
C PRO A 101 1.00 15.42 9.45
N ALA A 102 1.77 15.98 8.51
CA ALA A 102 1.72 15.62 7.10
C ALA A 102 2.09 14.14 6.85
N SER A 103 2.96 13.55 7.68
CA SER A 103 3.29 12.12 7.57
C SER A 103 2.14 11.24 8.03
N LEU A 104 1.47 11.62 9.13
CA LEU A 104 0.31 10.90 9.64
C LEU A 104 -0.84 10.92 8.62
N VAL A 105 -1.13 12.10 8.05
CA VAL A 105 -2.15 12.25 7.00
C VAL A 105 -1.77 11.45 5.76
N ALA A 106 -0.51 11.52 5.31
CA ALA A 106 -0.07 10.78 4.15
C ALA A 106 -0.19 9.25 4.34
N TRP A 107 0.23 8.72 5.50
CA TRP A 107 0.06 7.30 5.81
C TRP A 107 -1.42 6.92 5.90
N PHE A 108 -2.23 7.71 6.60
CA PHE A 108 -3.66 7.48 6.69
C PHE A 108 -4.27 7.36 5.28
N MET A 109 -4.05 8.36 4.42
CA MET A 109 -4.58 8.38 3.07
C MET A 109 -4.00 7.25 2.21
N GLN A 110 -2.71 6.93 2.34
CA GLN A 110 -2.08 5.85 1.59
C GLN A 110 -2.78 4.50 1.85
N TYR A 111 -3.11 4.21 3.11
CA TYR A 111 -3.76 2.94 3.47
C TYR A 111 -5.28 2.97 3.29
N SER A 112 -5.94 4.12 3.50
CA SER A 112 -7.38 4.26 3.31
C SER A 112 -7.82 4.36 1.85
N VAL A 113 -6.99 4.94 0.98
CA VAL A 113 -7.42 5.41 -0.35
C VAL A 113 -6.83 4.60 -1.49
N MET A 114 -5.69 3.92 -1.33
CA MET A 114 -5.05 3.26 -2.50
C MET A 114 -5.94 2.18 -3.14
N GLY A 115 -6.57 1.32 -2.35
CA GLY A 115 -7.51 0.32 -2.87
C GLY A 115 -8.73 0.95 -3.54
N LEU A 116 -9.27 2.03 -2.93
CA LEU A 116 -10.39 2.79 -3.47
C LEU A 116 -10.03 3.48 -4.78
N ALA A 117 -8.86 4.13 -4.86
CA ALA A 117 -8.38 4.79 -6.06
C ALA A 117 -8.21 3.79 -7.21
N PHE A 118 -7.64 2.62 -6.92
CA PHE A 118 -7.50 1.58 -7.93
C PHE A 118 -8.85 1.09 -8.44
N GLN A 119 -9.77 0.71 -7.55
CA GLN A 119 -11.12 0.26 -7.94
C GLN A 119 -11.88 1.34 -8.71
N PHE A 120 -11.78 2.61 -8.28
CA PHE A 120 -12.39 3.73 -8.98
C PHE A 120 -11.90 3.84 -10.43
N PHE A 121 -10.57 3.84 -10.64
CA PHE A 121 -10.01 3.92 -11.99
C PHE A 121 -10.29 2.66 -12.82
N ASP A 122 -10.24 1.47 -12.21
CA ASP A 122 -10.58 0.23 -12.91
C ASP A 122 -12.03 0.23 -13.39
N HIS A 123 -13.00 0.54 -12.50
CA HIS A 123 -14.41 0.63 -12.87
C HIS A 123 -14.70 1.72 -13.90
N ALA A 124 -14.10 2.91 -13.75
CA ALA A 124 -14.28 4.01 -14.69
C ALA A 124 -13.75 3.63 -16.09
N LEU A 125 -12.55 3.06 -16.17
CA LEU A 125 -11.97 2.62 -17.44
C LEU A 125 -12.70 1.40 -18.02
N SER A 126 -13.14 0.46 -17.18
CA SER A 126 -13.98 -0.67 -17.60
C SER A 126 -15.28 -0.21 -18.25
N LYS A 127 -15.97 0.76 -17.64
CA LYS A 127 -17.18 1.36 -18.20
C LYS A 127 -16.89 2.11 -19.50
N ALA A 128 -15.82 2.89 -19.55
CA ALA A 128 -15.45 3.67 -20.74
C ALA A 128 -15.04 2.80 -21.94
N LEU A 129 -14.34 1.69 -21.69
CA LEU A 129 -13.82 0.80 -22.73
C LEU A 129 -14.79 -0.33 -23.08
N GLY A 130 -15.79 -0.60 -22.23
CA GLY A 130 -16.73 -1.71 -22.37
C GLY A 130 -16.08 -3.06 -22.11
N VAL A 131 -15.28 -3.15 -21.04
CA VAL A 131 -14.59 -4.39 -20.61
C VAL A 131 -14.85 -4.65 -19.13
N ALA A 132 -14.78 -5.91 -18.71
CA ALA A 132 -15.01 -6.28 -17.31
C ALA A 132 -13.95 -5.67 -16.36
N PRO A 133 -14.32 -5.36 -15.11
CA PRO A 133 -13.36 -4.99 -14.06
C PRO A 133 -12.44 -6.15 -13.69
N VAL A 134 -11.38 -5.88 -12.94
CA VAL A 134 -10.53 -6.94 -12.37
C VAL A 134 -11.27 -7.62 -11.21
N TYR A 135 -10.93 -8.89 -10.94
CA TYR A 135 -11.53 -9.64 -9.84
C TYR A 135 -11.20 -9.02 -8.47
N TYR A 136 -12.21 -8.85 -7.62
CA TYR A 136 -12.06 -8.33 -6.26
C TYR A 136 -12.90 -9.12 -5.25
N GLY A 137 -12.50 -9.06 -3.98
CA GLY A 137 -13.31 -9.60 -2.87
C GLY A 137 -13.66 -11.08 -3.07
N ASP A 138 -14.94 -11.39 -2.94
CA ASP A 138 -15.46 -12.77 -3.02
C ASP A 138 -15.32 -13.39 -4.41
N GLU A 139 -15.27 -12.56 -5.46
CA GLU A 139 -15.04 -13.03 -6.83
C GLU A 139 -13.71 -13.79 -6.93
N LEU A 140 -12.72 -13.53 -6.07
CA LEU A 140 -11.45 -14.26 -6.08
C LEU A 140 -11.59 -15.71 -5.65
N MET A 141 -12.60 -16.00 -4.82
CA MET A 141 -12.85 -17.32 -4.27
C MET A 141 -13.69 -18.18 -5.19
N GLU A 142 -14.39 -17.58 -6.15
CA GLU A 142 -15.20 -18.32 -7.10
C GLU A 142 -14.34 -19.02 -8.18
N PRO A 143 -14.89 -20.02 -8.89
CA PRO A 143 -14.24 -20.59 -10.08
C PRO A 143 -14.02 -19.52 -11.17
N PRO A 144 -12.97 -19.63 -12.00
CA PRO A 144 -12.79 -18.76 -13.15
C PRO A 144 -13.96 -18.92 -14.14
N PRO A 145 -14.39 -17.82 -14.80
CA PRO A 145 -15.43 -17.92 -15.81
C PRO A 145 -14.97 -18.88 -16.93
N PRO A 146 -15.88 -19.70 -17.49
CA PRO A 146 -15.53 -20.58 -18.60
C PRO A 146 -15.01 -19.73 -19.77
N PRO A 147 -14.03 -20.23 -20.54
CA PRO A 147 -13.56 -19.53 -21.73
C PRO A 147 -14.74 -19.28 -22.65
N SER A 148 -14.97 -18.01 -23.02
CA SER A 148 -16.12 -17.60 -23.82
C SER A 148 -16.09 -18.37 -25.15
N SER A 149 -17.04 -19.29 -25.34
CA SER A 149 -17.11 -20.20 -26.48
C SER A 149 -17.62 -19.56 -27.78
N ASN A 150 -17.58 -18.23 -27.91
CA ASN A 150 -18.21 -17.52 -29.03
C ASN A 150 -17.20 -17.00 -30.05
N THR A 151 -17.29 -17.62 -31.22
CA THR A 151 -16.73 -17.30 -32.54
C THR A 151 -17.06 -15.88 -32.99
N ASN A 152 -16.14 -14.93 -32.78
CA ASN A 152 -16.00 -13.71 -33.58
C ASN A 152 -14.59 -13.14 -33.38
N HIS A 153 -13.62 -13.64 -34.15
CA HIS A 153 -12.19 -13.29 -34.03
C HIS A 153 -11.88 -11.78 -34.09
N ASN A 154 -12.71 -10.96 -34.76
CA ASN A 154 -12.53 -9.50 -34.81
C ASN A 154 -13.01 -8.76 -33.54
N HIS A 155 -13.98 -9.34 -32.82
CA HIS A 155 -14.40 -8.79 -31.52
C HIS A 155 -13.36 -9.09 -30.43
N ASP A 156 -12.59 -10.16 -30.60
CA ASP A 156 -11.61 -10.64 -29.64
C ASP A 156 -10.37 -9.72 -29.56
N ALA A 157 -9.73 -9.38 -30.69
CA ALA A 157 -8.52 -8.53 -30.67
C ALA A 157 -8.78 -7.13 -30.11
N THR A 158 -9.89 -6.50 -30.51
CA THR A 158 -10.27 -5.16 -30.00
C THR A 158 -10.58 -5.21 -28.51
N HIS A 159 -11.29 -6.25 -28.05
CA HIS A 159 -11.60 -6.43 -26.64
C HIS A 159 -10.33 -6.71 -25.81
N GLN A 160 -9.41 -7.52 -26.31
CA GLN A 160 -8.12 -7.78 -25.68
C GLN A 160 -7.28 -6.50 -25.56
N ILE A 161 -7.18 -5.70 -26.63
CA ILE A 161 -6.47 -4.41 -26.60
C ILE A 161 -7.07 -3.49 -25.54
N LYS A 162 -8.40 -3.38 -25.47
CA LYS A 162 -9.10 -2.60 -24.44
C LYS A 162 -8.81 -3.10 -23.03
N SER A 163 -8.86 -4.42 -22.82
CA SER A 163 -8.57 -5.04 -21.52
C SER A 163 -7.12 -4.82 -21.08
N ILE A 164 -6.16 -4.98 -22.00
CA ILE A 164 -4.73 -4.70 -21.77
C ILE A 164 -4.52 -3.21 -21.45
N THR A 165 -5.15 -2.32 -22.23
CA THR A 165 -5.05 -0.86 -22.03
C THR A 165 -5.56 -0.49 -20.64
N LYS A 166 -6.72 -1.00 -20.23
CA LYS A 166 -7.26 -0.80 -18.87
C LYS A 166 -6.29 -1.30 -17.80
N THR A 167 -5.81 -2.53 -17.97
CA THR A 167 -4.93 -3.21 -17.01
C THR A 167 -3.61 -2.45 -16.80
N ILE A 168 -3.13 -1.73 -17.82
CA ILE A 168 -1.96 -0.85 -17.73
C ILE A 168 -2.33 0.51 -17.11
N LEU A 169 -3.42 1.12 -17.54
CA LEU A 169 -3.77 2.49 -17.15
C LEU A 169 -4.27 2.60 -15.70
N ALA A 170 -5.08 1.65 -15.22
CA ALA A 170 -5.65 1.74 -13.87
C ALA A 170 -4.56 1.81 -12.78
N PRO A 171 -3.52 0.94 -12.78
CA PRO A 171 -2.42 1.07 -11.84
C PRO A 171 -1.61 2.36 -12.00
N ILE A 172 -1.43 2.86 -13.23
CA ILE A 172 -0.71 4.12 -13.49
C ILE A 172 -1.43 5.29 -12.82
N LEU A 173 -2.75 5.38 -13.02
CA LEU A 173 -3.58 6.44 -12.44
C LEU A 173 -3.62 6.34 -10.92
N ALA A 174 -3.85 5.14 -10.38
CA ALA A 174 -3.90 4.92 -8.93
C ALA A 174 -2.55 5.21 -8.24
N GLY A 175 -1.45 4.66 -8.77
CA GLY A 175 -0.12 4.86 -8.22
C GLY A 175 0.38 6.30 -8.35
N SER A 176 -0.03 7.02 -9.40
CA SER A 176 0.27 8.45 -9.57
C SER A 176 -0.49 9.28 -8.55
N LEU A 177 -1.79 9.03 -8.37
CA LEU A 177 -2.62 9.74 -7.39
C LEU A 177 -2.07 9.55 -5.97
N GLU A 178 -1.74 8.31 -5.59
CA GLU A 178 -1.11 8.02 -4.30
C GLU A 178 0.22 8.77 -4.13
N SER A 179 1.04 8.79 -5.18
CA SER A 179 2.33 9.47 -5.15
C SER A 179 2.20 10.97 -4.96
N THR A 180 1.16 11.58 -5.53
CA THR A 180 0.89 13.00 -5.35
C THR A 180 0.61 13.36 -3.88
N VAL A 181 -0.05 12.46 -3.15
CA VAL A 181 -0.36 12.65 -1.72
C VAL A 181 0.84 12.30 -0.84
N ALA A 182 1.55 11.20 -1.16
CA ALA A 182 2.55 10.63 -0.27
C ALA A 182 3.98 11.15 -0.50
N ASN A 183 4.36 11.52 -1.73
CA ASN A 183 5.77 11.77 -2.10
C ASN A 183 6.40 12.90 -1.28
N ARG A 184 5.72 14.04 -1.15
CA ARG A 184 6.23 15.18 -0.37
C ARG A 184 6.42 14.81 1.11
N ALA A 185 5.49 14.06 1.68
CA ALA A 185 5.59 13.57 3.05
C ALA A 185 6.75 12.56 3.21
N GLU A 186 6.98 11.69 2.22
CA GLU A 186 8.14 10.79 2.19
C GLU A 186 9.47 11.55 2.15
N VAL A 187 9.58 12.58 1.33
CA VAL A 187 10.80 13.41 1.26
C VAL A 187 11.04 14.14 2.58
N GLN A 188 9.97 14.68 3.19
CA GLN A 188 10.05 15.27 4.53
C GLN A 188 10.50 14.25 5.57
N ARG A 189 9.96 13.02 5.55
CA ARG A 189 10.47 11.97 6.44
C ARG A 189 11.92 11.67 6.15
N TYR A 190 12.33 11.64 4.89
CA TYR A 190 13.68 11.27 4.51
C TYR A 190 14.73 12.28 5.02
N TYR A 191 14.55 13.57 4.73
CA TYR A 191 15.54 14.60 5.05
C TYR A 191 15.16 15.56 6.19
N GLY A 192 13.88 15.65 6.54
CA GLY A 192 13.32 16.68 7.40
C GLY A 192 12.74 17.86 6.62
N PRO A 193 11.90 18.69 7.28
CA PRO A 193 11.17 19.79 6.64
C PRO A 193 12.09 20.91 6.10
N THR A 194 13.19 21.20 6.80
CA THR A 194 14.13 22.25 6.40
C THR A 194 14.80 21.94 5.06
N LYS A 195 15.27 20.70 4.88
CA LYS A 195 15.91 20.25 3.65
C LYS A 195 14.90 20.15 2.49
N LEU A 196 13.68 19.69 2.75
CA LEU A 196 12.62 19.70 1.73
C LEU A 196 12.34 21.11 1.21
N THR A 197 12.23 22.09 2.12
CA THR A 197 12.01 23.49 1.75
C THR A 197 13.14 24.02 0.86
N ALA A 198 14.40 23.68 1.19
CA ALA A 198 15.54 24.02 0.36
C ALA A 198 15.46 23.39 -1.04
N ILE A 199 15.15 22.09 -1.12
CA ILE A 199 14.96 21.38 -2.40
C ILE A 199 13.88 22.08 -3.25
N GLU A 200 12.75 22.44 -2.66
CA GLU A 200 11.64 23.09 -3.37
C GLU A 200 11.95 24.52 -3.83
N SER A 201 12.67 25.30 -3.02
CA SER A 201 13.06 26.66 -3.41
C SER A 201 14.01 26.68 -4.61
N HIS A 202 14.82 25.64 -4.77
CA HIS A 202 15.85 25.58 -5.82
C HIS A 202 15.36 25.01 -7.15
N LEU A 203 14.41 24.07 -7.13
CA LEU A 203 14.01 23.34 -8.34
C LEU A 203 13.19 24.17 -9.35
N LYS A 204 12.90 25.45 -9.07
CA LYS A 204 12.21 26.42 -9.96
C LYS A 204 11.01 25.82 -10.72
N TRP A 205 10.25 24.96 -10.05
CA TRP A 205 9.17 24.22 -10.70
C TRP A 205 7.93 25.05 -10.95
N ASN A 206 7.22 24.67 -12.02
CA ASN A 206 5.85 25.08 -12.24
C ASN A 206 4.93 24.54 -11.11
N PRO A 207 3.73 25.11 -10.92
CA PRO A 207 2.83 24.72 -9.83
C PRO A 207 2.49 23.21 -9.83
N ALA A 208 2.32 22.60 -11.01
CA ALA A 208 2.02 21.17 -11.12
C ALA A 208 3.17 20.28 -10.61
N ALA A 209 4.42 20.59 -10.97
CA ALA A 209 5.59 19.86 -10.49
C ALA A 209 5.82 20.09 -8.98
N ARG A 210 5.50 21.28 -8.45
CA ARG A 210 5.52 21.54 -7.00
C ARG A 210 4.51 20.69 -6.23
N PHE A 211 3.34 20.45 -6.81
CA PHE A 211 2.32 19.61 -6.21
C PHE A 211 2.76 18.15 -6.10
N CYS A 212 3.40 17.62 -7.15
CA CYS A 212 3.92 16.25 -7.18
C CYS A 212 5.17 16.03 -6.32
N GLY A 213 5.94 17.09 -6.04
CA GLY A 213 7.16 17.04 -5.23
C GLY A 213 8.37 16.43 -5.93
N PRO A 214 9.55 16.43 -5.28
CA PRO A 214 10.80 15.96 -5.88
C PRO A 214 10.83 14.48 -6.16
N SER A 215 11.50 14.14 -7.26
CA SER A 215 11.68 12.77 -7.73
C SER A 215 10.36 12.01 -7.94
N PHE A 216 9.26 12.72 -8.23
CA PHE A 216 7.92 12.14 -8.35
C PHE A 216 7.86 10.94 -9.27
N LEU A 217 8.50 10.99 -10.45
CA LEU A 217 8.45 9.91 -11.42
C LEU A 217 8.91 8.57 -10.83
N SER A 218 10.01 8.57 -10.09
CA SER A 218 10.54 7.35 -9.49
C SER A 218 9.65 6.85 -8.33
N ASN A 219 9.04 7.76 -7.57
CA ASN A 219 8.04 7.41 -6.55
C ASN A 219 6.77 6.81 -7.17
N ALA A 220 6.25 7.45 -8.22
CA ALA A 220 5.10 7.00 -8.98
C ALA A 220 5.35 5.61 -9.56
N MET A 221 6.47 5.40 -10.25
CA MET A 221 6.80 4.08 -10.80
C MET A 221 6.86 3.00 -9.73
N ARG A 222 7.42 3.29 -8.55
CA ARG A 222 7.40 2.35 -7.41
C ARG A 222 5.96 1.99 -7.02
N ASN A 223 5.09 2.98 -6.88
CA ASN A 223 3.70 2.75 -6.49
C ASN A 223 2.89 2.04 -7.60
N VAL A 224 3.16 2.34 -8.87
CA VAL A 224 2.58 1.62 -10.02
C VAL A 224 2.99 0.15 -10.01
N ILE A 225 4.25 -0.17 -9.73
CA ILE A 225 4.72 -1.56 -9.61
C ILE A 225 3.97 -2.28 -8.49
N MET A 226 3.90 -1.65 -7.30
CA MET A 226 3.20 -2.24 -6.16
C MET A 226 1.71 -2.42 -6.45
N CYS A 227 1.06 -1.44 -7.08
CA CYS A 227 -0.33 -1.51 -7.48
C CYS A 227 -0.58 -2.64 -8.49
N ASN A 228 0.30 -2.80 -9.48
CA ASN A 228 0.23 -3.92 -10.42
C ASN A 228 0.37 -5.26 -9.69
N THR A 229 1.36 -5.40 -8.80
CA THR A 229 1.56 -6.65 -8.07
C THR A 229 0.36 -6.99 -7.18
N SER A 230 -0.15 -6.03 -6.41
CA SER A 230 -1.20 -6.27 -5.42
C SER A 230 -2.61 -6.38 -6.03
N PHE A 231 -2.92 -5.59 -7.07
CA PHE A 231 -4.29 -5.49 -7.58
C PHE A 231 -4.51 -6.07 -8.98
N ILE A 232 -3.45 -6.37 -9.73
CA ILE A 232 -3.55 -7.03 -11.05
C ILE A 232 -3.01 -8.44 -10.97
N LEU A 233 -1.71 -8.58 -10.69
CA LEU A 233 -1.03 -9.87 -10.77
C LEU A 233 -1.54 -10.83 -9.70
N THR A 234 -1.60 -10.40 -8.43
CA THR A 234 -2.07 -11.27 -7.34
C THR A 234 -3.51 -11.75 -7.60
N PRO A 235 -4.50 -10.87 -7.85
CA PRO A 235 -5.89 -11.32 -7.99
C PRO A 235 -6.10 -12.21 -9.22
N ILE A 236 -5.53 -11.83 -10.37
CA ILE A 236 -5.65 -12.61 -11.61
C ILE A 236 -4.99 -13.98 -11.47
N THR A 237 -3.75 -14.02 -10.97
CA THR A 237 -3.03 -15.31 -10.86
C THR A 237 -3.62 -16.20 -9.79
N PHE A 238 -4.09 -15.64 -8.67
CA PHE A 238 -4.80 -16.40 -7.65
C PHE A 238 -6.11 -16.98 -8.19
N LYS A 239 -6.91 -16.17 -8.90
CA LYS A 239 -8.18 -16.61 -9.49
C LYS A 239 -7.99 -17.74 -10.50
N LEU A 240 -7.03 -17.57 -11.42
CA LEU A 240 -6.84 -18.45 -12.58
C LEU A 240 -6.01 -19.70 -12.29
N TYR A 241 -5.01 -19.62 -11.41
CA TYR A 241 -4.01 -20.68 -11.26
C TYR A 241 -3.95 -21.31 -9.87
N TYR A 242 -4.53 -20.67 -8.83
CA TYR A 242 -4.52 -21.26 -7.49
C TYR A 242 -5.58 -22.37 -7.39
N PRO A 243 -5.25 -23.55 -6.83
CA PRO A 243 -6.18 -24.68 -6.75
C PRO A 243 -7.47 -24.31 -6.02
N GLN A 244 -8.61 -24.55 -6.67
CA GLN A 244 -9.92 -24.06 -6.23
C GLN A 244 -10.32 -24.60 -4.85
N GLU A 245 -10.03 -25.88 -4.60
CA GLU A 245 -10.29 -26.58 -3.33
C GLU A 245 -9.43 -26.09 -2.16
N ARG A 246 -8.39 -25.29 -2.43
CA ARG A 246 -7.49 -24.69 -1.43
C ARG A 246 -7.68 -23.19 -1.27
N LYS A 247 -8.59 -22.57 -2.04
CA LYS A 247 -8.86 -21.14 -1.92
C LYS A 247 -9.54 -20.85 -0.58
N SER A 248 -8.97 -19.90 0.14
CA SER A 248 -9.44 -19.38 1.40
C SER A 248 -8.83 -17.99 1.60
N GLN A 249 -9.37 -17.21 2.53
CA GLN A 249 -8.77 -15.93 2.88
C GLN A 249 -7.32 -16.08 3.37
N GLY A 250 -7.02 -17.18 4.06
CA GLY A 250 -5.66 -17.50 4.51
C GLY A 250 -4.70 -17.82 3.35
N SER A 251 -5.13 -18.60 2.36
CA SER A 251 -4.28 -18.90 1.20
C SER A 251 -4.10 -17.69 0.28
N LEU A 252 -5.13 -16.85 0.10
CA LEU A 252 -5.01 -15.57 -0.60
C LEU A 252 -4.00 -14.64 0.11
N PHE A 253 -4.03 -14.60 1.44
CA PHE A 253 -3.08 -13.84 2.23
C PHE A 253 -1.63 -14.28 1.97
N TRP A 254 -1.32 -15.57 2.12
CA TRP A 254 0.05 -16.08 1.91
C TRP A 254 0.51 -15.96 0.45
N PHE A 255 -0.39 -16.21 -0.50
CA PHE A 255 -0.12 -16.05 -1.92
C PHE A 255 0.18 -14.59 -2.26
N GLY A 256 -0.67 -13.67 -1.79
CA GLY A 256 -0.49 -12.23 -1.99
C GLY A 256 0.76 -11.69 -1.32
N MET A 257 1.13 -12.20 -0.14
CA MET A 257 2.44 -11.91 0.44
C MET A 257 3.55 -12.35 -0.52
N GLY A 258 3.58 -13.61 -0.96
CA GLY A 258 4.58 -14.11 -1.91
C GLY A 258 4.71 -13.27 -3.18
N MET A 259 3.59 -12.88 -3.78
CA MET A 259 3.57 -11.98 -4.94
C MET A 259 4.14 -10.60 -4.60
N ASN A 260 3.76 -10.02 -3.45
CA ASN A 260 4.31 -8.76 -2.98
C ASN A 260 5.83 -8.85 -2.72
N PHE A 261 6.37 -9.99 -2.28
CA PHE A 261 7.83 -10.18 -2.16
C PHE A 261 8.54 -9.99 -3.51
N VAL A 262 7.98 -10.58 -4.58
CA VAL A 262 8.50 -10.45 -5.95
C VAL A 262 8.34 -9.01 -6.45
N GLY A 263 7.17 -8.40 -6.26
CA GLY A 263 6.93 -6.99 -6.64
C GLY A 263 7.89 -6.02 -5.95
N ASN A 264 8.18 -6.24 -4.66
CA ASN A 264 9.14 -5.44 -3.90
C ASN A 264 10.57 -5.54 -4.46
N ALA A 265 10.95 -6.64 -5.12
CA ALA A 265 12.26 -6.78 -5.76
C ALA A 265 12.44 -5.80 -6.92
N VAL A 266 11.38 -5.51 -7.67
CA VAL A 266 11.42 -4.50 -8.75
C VAL A 266 11.24 -3.10 -8.16
N ALA A 267 10.29 -2.94 -7.23
CA ALA A 267 9.99 -1.65 -6.61
C ALA A 267 11.19 -1.05 -5.86
N ILE A 268 12.12 -1.88 -5.35
CA ILE A 268 13.31 -1.35 -4.67
C ILE A 268 14.28 -0.64 -5.61
N THR A 269 14.36 -1.05 -6.88
CA THR A 269 15.19 -0.34 -7.87
C THR A 269 14.69 1.09 -8.05
N GLN A 270 13.36 1.27 -8.06
CA GLN A 270 12.72 2.58 -8.10
C GLN A 270 12.88 3.32 -6.77
N GLN A 271 12.80 2.66 -5.61
CA GLN A 271 13.08 3.31 -4.33
C GLN A 271 14.53 3.83 -4.26
N ALA A 272 15.49 3.05 -4.74
CA ALA A 272 16.90 3.44 -4.76
C ALA A 272 17.15 4.58 -5.75
N LEU A 273 16.53 4.53 -6.93
CA LEU A 273 16.57 5.64 -7.88
C LEU A 273 15.94 6.90 -7.28
N TRP A 274 14.82 6.78 -6.58
CA TRP A 274 14.17 7.89 -5.90
C TRP A 274 15.10 8.53 -4.86
N GLY A 275 15.67 7.74 -3.95
CA GLY A 275 16.55 8.23 -2.89
C GLY A 275 17.84 8.86 -3.43
N ARG A 276 18.42 8.27 -4.48
CA ARG A 276 19.63 8.80 -5.14
C ARG A 276 19.35 10.05 -5.96
N ALA A 277 18.20 10.14 -6.61
CA ALA A 277 17.78 11.35 -7.32
C ALA A 277 17.54 12.51 -6.35
N LEU A 278 16.99 12.22 -5.18
CA LEU A 278 16.88 13.15 -4.08
C LEU A 278 18.26 13.60 -3.56
N ASP A 279 19.18 12.67 -3.33
CA ASP A 279 20.53 13.01 -2.88
C ASP A 279 21.27 13.84 -3.94
N TYR A 280 21.09 13.49 -5.22
CA TYR A 280 21.62 14.24 -6.34
C TYR A 280 21.10 15.68 -6.34
N ALA A 281 19.82 15.89 -6.01
CA ALA A 281 19.24 17.23 -5.88
C ALA A 281 19.77 17.98 -4.67
N VAL A 282 20.09 17.30 -3.55
CA VAL A 282 20.53 17.95 -2.30
C VAL A 282 22.04 18.24 -2.27
N TYR A 283 22.86 17.39 -2.87
CA TYR A 283 24.33 17.42 -2.74
C TYR A 283 25.03 17.78 -4.07
N ALA A 284 24.57 18.81 -4.78
CA ALA A 284 24.98 19.08 -6.17
C ALA A 284 26.49 19.26 -6.41
N ASP A 285 27.25 19.77 -5.44
CA ASP A 285 28.64 20.22 -5.63
C ASP A 285 29.69 19.35 -4.92
N GLY A 286 29.43 18.06 -4.74
CA GLY A 286 30.41 17.18 -4.10
C GLY A 286 30.64 17.49 -2.62
N GLY A 287 29.71 18.22 -1.98
CA GLY A 287 29.59 18.28 -0.54
C GLY A 287 29.53 16.87 -0.01
N ALA A 288 30.64 16.40 0.55
CA ALA A 288 30.76 15.06 1.08
C ALA A 288 29.57 14.81 1.99
N VAL A 289 28.81 13.75 1.72
CA VAL A 289 28.03 13.10 2.77
C VAL A 289 29.05 12.86 3.87
N VAL A 290 28.92 13.55 5.01
CA VAL A 290 29.83 13.38 6.14
C VAL A 290 29.80 11.90 6.47
N GLY A 291 30.83 11.20 6.00
CA GLY A 291 31.04 9.80 6.28
C GLY A 291 31.10 9.67 7.79
N ALA A 292 30.64 8.54 8.30
CA ALA A 292 30.54 8.28 9.72
C ALA A 292 31.92 8.09 10.41
N SER A 293 32.90 8.94 10.10
CA SER A 293 34.24 9.03 10.66
C SER A 293 34.63 10.51 10.73
N GLY A 294 34.42 11.14 11.89
CA GLY A 294 34.85 12.50 12.11
C GLY A 294 34.06 13.13 13.24
N ALA A 295 34.74 13.39 14.35
CA ALA A 295 34.24 14.18 15.45
C ALA A 295 33.68 15.52 14.94
N ALA A 296 32.65 16.01 15.64
CA ALA A 296 31.95 17.23 15.33
C ALA A 296 32.91 18.44 15.29
N THR A 297 33.22 18.90 14.08
CA THR A 297 33.58 20.30 13.85
C THR A 297 32.43 20.94 13.10
N ALA A 298 31.45 21.42 13.86
CA ALA A 298 30.42 22.30 13.36
C ALA A 298 31.08 23.64 12.99
N ASN A 299 31.25 23.92 11.69
CA ASN A 299 31.25 25.26 11.07
C ASN A 299 31.78 25.21 9.64
N THR A 300 31.05 24.56 8.74
CA THR A 300 31.09 24.95 7.32
C THR A 300 29.71 24.70 6.74
N VAL A 301 28.93 25.77 6.64
CA VAL A 301 27.73 25.78 5.80
C VAL A 301 28.25 25.79 4.37
N THR A 302 28.57 24.62 3.83
CA THR A 302 28.70 24.46 2.38
C THR A 302 27.32 24.74 1.81
N THR A 303 27.25 25.82 1.04
CA THR A 303 26.08 26.28 0.31
C THR A 303 25.45 25.07 -0.37
N GLN A 304 24.28 24.63 0.12
CA GLN A 304 23.52 23.55 -0.51
C GLN A 304 23.00 24.09 -1.83
N VAL A 305 23.76 23.89 -2.89
CA VAL A 305 23.27 24.16 -4.24
C VAL A 305 22.37 22.99 -4.58
N ALA A 306 21.06 23.23 -4.66
CA ALA A 306 20.16 22.22 -5.19
C ALA A 306 20.07 22.32 -6.72
N ARG A 307 20.16 21.17 -7.40
CA ARG A 307 20.17 21.07 -8.87
C ARG A 307 18.96 20.30 -9.39
N ASN A 308 18.55 20.62 -10.61
CA ASN A 308 17.51 19.87 -11.32
C ASN A 308 17.90 18.41 -11.49
N ILE A 309 16.99 17.50 -11.15
CA ILE A 309 17.21 16.06 -11.21
C ILE A 309 17.38 15.63 -12.68
N SER A 310 18.54 15.07 -13.00
CA SER A 310 18.79 14.37 -14.26
C SER A 310 18.90 12.87 -14.00
N TYR A 311 17.81 12.12 -14.23
CA TYR A 311 17.78 10.69 -13.95
C TYR A 311 18.86 9.91 -14.72
N SER A 312 19.18 10.32 -15.95
CA SER A 312 20.26 9.69 -16.73
C SER A 312 21.62 9.87 -16.07
N GLN A 313 21.92 11.04 -15.50
CA GLN A 313 23.15 11.30 -14.77
C GLN A 313 23.17 10.60 -13.40
N VAL A 314 22.02 10.55 -12.71
CA VAL A 314 21.88 9.79 -11.44
C VAL A 314 22.19 8.32 -11.69
N ILE A 315 21.65 7.73 -12.75
CA ILE A 315 21.88 6.33 -13.12
C ILE A 315 23.34 6.11 -13.50
N LYS A 316 23.88 6.90 -14.44
CA LYS A 316 25.27 6.76 -14.90
C LYS A 316 26.26 6.90 -13.75
N SER A 317 26.16 7.95 -12.93
CA SER A 317 27.08 8.19 -11.82
C SER A 317 26.97 7.13 -10.72
N SER A 318 25.74 6.65 -10.44
CA SER A 318 25.53 5.59 -9.46
C SER A 318 26.08 4.24 -9.93
N LEU A 319 25.88 3.88 -11.20
CA LEU A 319 26.44 2.65 -11.78
C LEU A 319 27.98 2.73 -11.84
N GLN A 320 28.54 3.87 -12.18
CA GLN A 320 30.00 4.06 -12.18
C GLN A 320 30.60 3.92 -10.77
N LYS A 321 29.91 4.42 -9.75
CA LYS A 321 30.42 4.42 -8.36
C LYS A 321 30.20 3.08 -7.64
N ASP A 322 28.98 2.54 -7.71
CA ASP A 322 28.55 1.40 -6.89
C ASP A 322 28.11 0.18 -7.73
N GLY A 323 28.19 0.25 -9.07
CA GLY A 323 27.69 -0.82 -9.95
C GLY A 323 26.19 -1.09 -9.77
N ILE A 324 25.78 -2.35 -9.97
CA ILE A 324 24.39 -2.81 -9.76
C ILE A 324 23.97 -2.63 -8.29
N ALA A 325 24.92 -2.68 -7.35
CA ALA A 325 24.68 -2.49 -5.92
C ALA A 325 24.16 -1.09 -5.57
N ALA A 326 24.27 -0.12 -6.49
CA ALA A 326 23.58 1.17 -6.40
C ALA A 326 22.06 0.99 -6.22
N PHE A 327 21.46 0.10 -7.00
CA PHE A 327 20.01 -0.06 -7.13
C PHE A 327 19.49 -1.32 -6.45
N PHE A 328 20.30 -2.37 -6.37
CA PHE A 328 19.87 -3.64 -5.81
C PHE A 328 20.99 -4.32 -5.02
N THR A 329 20.70 -4.64 -3.76
CA THR A 329 21.48 -5.59 -2.97
C THR A 329 20.52 -6.42 -2.13
N VAL A 330 20.91 -7.65 -1.75
CA VAL A 330 20.10 -8.50 -0.87
C VAL A 330 19.74 -7.78 0.44
N PRO A 331 20.67 -7.07 1.11
CA PRO A 331 20.31 -6.28 2.29
C PRO A 331 19.27 -5.18 2.01
N LYS A 332 19.39 -4.44 0.89
CA LYS A 332 18.39 -3.43 0.52
C LYS A 332 17.02 -4.09 0.38
N TRP A 333 16.95 -5.16 -0.40
CA TRP A 333 15.72 -5.91 -0.64
C TRP A 333 15.10 -6.44 0.65
N ALA A 334 15.90 -7.09 1.49
CA ALA A 334 15.47 -7.60 2.79
C ALA A 334 14.97 -6.47 3.71
N SER A 335 15.67 -5.35 3.80
CA SER A 335 15.25 -4.21 4.64
C SER A 335 13.89 -3.66 4.20
N ARG A 336 13.64 -3.61 2.89
CA ARG A 336 12.37 -3.12 2.34
C ARG A 336 11.24 -4.09 2.64
N ILE A 337 11.49 -5.38 2.46
CA ILE A 337 10.54 -6.43 2.83
C ILE A 337 10.21 -6.35 4.30
N LEU A 338 11.21 -6.33 5.18
CA LEU A 338 10.98 -6.31 6.63
C LEU A 338 10.21 -5.06 7.08
N MET A 339 10.41 -3.94 6.38
CA MET A 339 9.66 -2.71 6.62
C MET A 339 8.20 -2.81 6.15
N ASN A 340 7.93 -3.45 5.00
CA ASN A 340 6.59 -3.49 4.40
C ASN A 340 5.76 -4.70 4.81
N ALA A 341 6.37 -5.87 4.96
CA ALA A 341 5.70 -7.16 5.15
C ALA A 341 4.83 -7.21 6.41
N PRO A 342 5.25 -6.67 7.58
CA PRO A 342 4.37 -6.66 8.74
C PRO A 342 3.09 -5.86 8.47
N VAL A 343 3.21 -4.67 7.86
CA VAL A 343 2.06 -3.79 7.62
C VAL A 343 1.18 -4.33 6.48
N GLN A 344 1.78 -4.68 5.35
CA GLN A 344 1.07 -5.23 4.19
C GLN A 344 0.47 -6.59 4.49
N GLY A 345 1.14 -7.38 5.32
CA GLY A 345 0.68 -8.72 5.67
C GLY A 345 -0.42 -8.72 6.75
N SER A 346 -0.32 -7.84 7.75
CA SER A 346 -1.37 -7.78 8.78
C SER A 346 -2.65 -7.07 8.30
N LEU A 347 -2.60 -6.28 7.22
CA LEU A 347 -3.74 -5.49 6.76
C LEU A 347 -4.95 -6.35 6.34
N PRO A 348 -4.81 -7.44 5.54
CA PRO A 348 -5.91 -8.36 5.27
C PRO A 348 -6.50 -9.01 6.53
N TRP A 349 -5.64 -9.41 7.48
CA TRP A 349 -6.10 -9.97 8.75
C TRP A 349 -6.90 -8.94 9.55
N PHE A 350 -6.38 -7.72 9.68
CA PHE A 350 -7.03 -6.63 10.38
C PHE A 350 -8.38 -6.28 9.73
N TYR A 351 -8.41 -6.18 8.41
CA TYR A 351 -9.62 -5.89 7.66
C TYR A 351 -10.71 -6.96 7.81
N ASN A 352 -10.33 -8.25 7.79
CA ASN A 352 -11.29 -9.35 7.80
C ASN A 352 -11.65 -9.87 9.20
N ASN A 353 -10.82 -9.63 10.22
CA ASN A 353 -11.01 -10.23 11.55
C ASN A 353 -11.19 -9.19 12.65
N VAL A 354 -10.63 -7.97 12.50
CA VAL A 354 -10.66 -6.96 13.56
C VAL A 354 -11.75 -5.93 13.30
N LEU A 355 -11.79 -5.36 12.09
CA LEU A 355 -12.82 -4.36 11.74
C LEU A 355 -14.26 -4.89 11.88
N PRO A 356 -14.59 -6.13 11.47
CA PRO A 356 -15.96 -6.63 11.59
C PRO A 356 -16.49 -6.65 13.03
N LEU A 357 -15.62 -6.77 14.03
CA LEU A 357 -16.01 -6.77 15.44
C LEU A 357 -16.63 -5.44 15.90
N GLY A 358 -16.37 -4.34 15.19
CA GLY A 358 -16.92 -3.01 15.51
C GLY A 358 -18.07 -2.56 14.62
N GLU A 359 -18.44 -3.33 13.59
CA GLU A 359 -19.45 -2.91 12.61
C GLU A 359 -20.83 -2.76 13.22
N ASP A 360 -21.27 -3.74 14.01
CA ASP A 360 -22.56 -3.70 14.69
C ASP A 360 -22.68 -2.52 15.66
N SER A 361 -21.59 -2.19 16.35
CA SER A 361 -21.56 -1.04 17.26
C SER A 361 -21.71 0.28 16.50
N VAL A 362 -21.01 0.45 15.38
CA VAL A 362 -21.10 1.65 14.55
C VAL A 362 -22.49 1.79 13.93
N LEU A 363 -23.03 0.69 13.38
CA LEU A 363 -24.38 0.69 12.84
C LEU A 363 -25.42 0.97 13.93
N GLY A 364 -25.24 0.45 15.14
CA GLY A 364 -26.09 0.74 16.29
C GLY A 364 -26.12 2.23 16.65
N VAL A 365 -24.95 2.88 16.70
CA VAL A 365 -24.87 4.34 16.94
C VAL A 365 -25.59 5.12 15.85
N VAL A 366 -25.39 4.77 14.58
CA VAL A 366 -26.08 5.47 13.47
C VAL A 366 -27.59 5.25 13.53
N ARG A 367 -28.05 4.03 13.84
CA ARG A 367 -29.49 3.77 14.04
C ARG A 367 -30.06 4.61 15.17
N THR A 368 -29.36 4.80 16.28
CA THR A 368 -29.80 5.68 17.36
C THR A 368 -29.87 7.15 16.90
N LEU A 369 -28.90 7.61 16.12
CA LEU A 369 -28.86 8.99 15.63
C LEU A 369 -29.92 9.29 14.56
N TYR A 370 -30.25 8.33 13.69
CA TYR A 370 -31.22 8.49 12.60
C TYR A 370 -32.63 8.00 12.95
N GLY A 371 -32.77 7.04 13.86
CA GLY A 371 -34.04 6.43 14.26
C GLY A 371 -34.89 7.29 15.19
N ASP A 372 -34.32 8.33 15.80
CA ASP A 372 -35.01 9.18 16.77
C ASP A 372 -35.83 10.32 16.12
N ASP A 373 -35.62 10.60 14.84
CA ASP A 373 -36.38 11.61 14.09
C ASP A 373 -37.78 11.13 13.67
N GLY A 374 -38.00 9.81 13.61
CA GLY A 374 -39.30 9.24 13.21
C GLY A 374 -40.36 9.23 14.32
N LYS A 375 -39.97 9.35 15.60
CA LYS A 375 -40.91 9.25 16.74
C LYS A 375 -41.36 10.59 17.32
N LYS A 376 -40.72 11.72 16.97
CA LYS A 376 -41.10 13.03 17.50
C LYS A 376 -42.33 13.67 16.82
N ASN A 377 -42.81 13.13 15.70
CA ASN A 377 -43.97 13.69 14.98
C ASN A 377 -45.34 13.08 15.33
N ASN A 378 -45.41 12.08 16.22
CA ASN A 378 -46.68 11.42 16.60
C ASN A 378 -47.11 11.64 18.05
N CYS A 379 -46.47 12.54 18.81
CA CYS A 379 -46.84 12.84 20.20
C CYS A 379 -47.34 14.28 20.40
N ALA A 380 -48.03 14.81 19.39
CA ALA A 380 -48.75 16.08 19.47
C ALA A 380 -50.00 16.03 18.57
N ILE A 381 -50.91 15.10 18.86
CA ILE A 381 -52.37 15.15 18.64
C ILE A 381 -52.93 13.93 19.39
N SER A 382 -53.33 14.12 20.65
CA SER A 382 -54.50 13.50 21.29
C SER A 382 -54.73 14.13 22.65
#